data_AF-A0A524QCV7-F1
#
_entry.id   AF-A0A524QCV7-F1
#
_cell.length_a   1.000
_cell.length_b   1.000
_cell.length_c   1.000
_cell.angle_alpha   90.00
_cell.angle_beta   90.00
_cell.angle_gamma   90.00
#
_symmetry.space_group_name_H-M   'P 1'
#
loop_
_entity.id
_entity.type
_entity.pdbx_description
1 polymer ?
#
loop_
_entity_poly.entity_id
_entity_poly.type
_entity_poly.pdbx_seq_one_letter_code
_entity_poly.pdbx_strand_id
1 'polypeptide(L)'
;MKRRIIIFLTLFMVLSLPALRADEGMWIPILIEKYNIKLMQENGFKLTAEDIYSINKASMKDAVVIFGGGCTGEFISDKGLIITNHHCGYGSIQRHSTLEHDYLSDGFWALSPDEELANPGLTVTIMKYMEDVTAKVLEGVTDDMSNDDREALINANIVEINTEAIRGTQYVSFVRPFFLGNQYFLIVNEVFRDVRLVGAPPSS
;
A
#
# COMPACT_ATOMS: atom_id res chain seq x y z
N MET A 1 13.59 -37.26 43.51
CA MET A 1 14.28 -35.94 43.44
C MET A 1 14.50 -35.46 42.00
N LYS A 2 15.12 -36.24 41.10
CA LYS A 2 15.39 -35.83 39.70
C LYS A 2 14.16 -35.33 38.93
N ARG A 3 13.00 -36.00 39.04
CA ARG A 3 11.75 -35.59 38.37
C ARG A 3 11.20 -34.24 38.84
N ARG A 4 11.35 -33.91 40.14
CA ARG A 4 10.94 -32.60 40.68
C ARG A 4 11.90 -31.49 40.26
N ILE A 5 13.19 -31.79 40.17
CA ILE A 5 14.22 -30.85 39.67
C ILE A 5 13.99 -30.53 38.19
N ILE A 6 13.68 -31.54 37.36
CA ILE A 6 13.36 -31.34 35.95
C ILE A 6 12.11 -30.46 35.79
N ILE A 7 11.03 -30.73 36.54
CA ILE A 7 9.81 -29.90 36.49
C ILE A 7 10.10 -28.45 36.89
N PHE A 8 10.87 -28.24 37.97
CA PHE A 8 11.27 -26.90 38.40
C PHE A 8 12.13 -26.16 37.36
N LEU A 9 13.08 -26.84 36.73
CA LEU A 9 13.91 -26.27 35.66
C LEU A 9 13.09 -25.92 34.41
N THR A 10 12.09 -26.74 34.07
CA THR A 10 11.24 -26.48 32.91
C THR A 10 10.31 -25.29 33.18
N LEU A 11 9.74 -25.19 34.38
CA LEU A 11 8.88 -24.08 34.78
C LEU A 11 9.68 -22.77 34.87
N PHE A 12 10.90 -22.82 35.41
CA PHE A 12 11.81 -21.67 35.44
C PHE A 12 12.15 -21.21 34.03
N MET A 13 12.47 -22.13 33.11
CA MET A 13 12.78 -21.79 31.71
C MET A 13 11.59 -21.14 30.99
N VAL A 14 10.36 -21.62 31.22
CA VAL A 14 9.15 -21.02 30.62
C VAL A 14 8.86 -19.63 31.19
N LEU A 15 9.07 -19.42 32.49
CA LEU A 15 8.87 -18.12 33.15
C LEU A 15 10.00 -17.12 32.88
N SER A 16 11.15 -17.58 32.40
CA SER A 16 12.32 -16.74 32.09
C SER A 16 12.36 -16.26 30.64
N LEU A 17 11.43 -16.73 29.79
CA LEU A 17 11.36 -16.24 28.42
C LEU A 17 10.87 -14.78 28.44
N PRO A 18 11.62 -13.84 27.86
CA PRO A 18 11.10 -12.49 27.70
C PRO A 18 9.81 -12.57 26.88
N ALA A 19 8.82 -11.76 27.27
CA ALA A 19 7.62 -11.61 26.46
C ALA A 19 8.07 -11.11 25.07
N LEU A 20 7.95 -11.97 24.06
CA LEU A 20 8.15 -11.59 22.66
C LEU A 20 7.13 -10.48 22.35
N ARG A 21 7.62 -9.25 22.19
CA ARG A 21 6.83 -8.09 21.78
C ARG A 21 7.32 -7.67 20.39
N ALA A 22 6.40 -7.69 19.43
CA ALA A 22 6.63 -7.15 18.10
C ALA A 22 5.89 -5.81 18.03
N ASP A 23 6.62 -4.72 18.25
CA ASP A 23 6.08 -3.36 18.16
C ASP A 23 6.15 -2.80 16.72
N GLU A 24 7.05 -3.35 15.89
CA GLU A 24 7.22 -3.00 14.47
C GLU A 24 6.26 -3.78 13.55
N GLY A 25 6.01 -3.25 12.35
CA GLY A 25 5.21 -3.93 11.32
C GLY A 25 4.64 -2.99 10.26
N MET A 26 4.25 -3.55 9.12
CA MET A 26 3.44 -2.87 8.10
C MET A 26 1.97 -3.19 8.36
N TRP A 27 1.19 -2.17 8.74
CA TRP A 27 -0.18 -2.34 9.18
C TRP A 27 -1.17 -2.02 8.06
N ILE A 28 -2.23 -2.82 7.96
CA ILE A 28 -3.30 -2.61 6.96
C ILE A 28 -4.13 -1.39 7.41
N PRO A 29 -4.24 -0.33 6.58
CA PRO A 29 -4.88 0.93 6.99
C PRO A 29 -6.31 0.76 7.53
N ILE A 30 -7.11 -0.13 6.94
CA ILE A 30 -8.51 -0.34 7.36
C ILE A 30 -8.63 -0.99 8.75
N LEU A 31 -7.54 -1.53 9.28
CA LEU A 31 -7.48 -2.20 10.58
C LEU A 31 -6.81 -1.33 11.66
N ILE A 32 -6.40 -0.10 11.32
CA ILE A 32 -5.62 0.78 12.21
C ILE A 32 -6.37 1.10 13.50
N GLU A 33 -7.70 1.27 13.43
CA GLU A 33 -8.55 1.52 14.60
C GLU A 33 -8.50 0.35 15.59
N LYS A 34 -8.54 -0.88 15.05
CA LYS A 34 -8.61 -2.10 15.85
C LYS A 34 -7.30 -2.41 16.57
N TYR A 35 -6.17 -2.15 15.94
CA TYR A 35 -4.88 -2.68 16.42
C TYR A 35 -3.86 -1.62 16.83
N ASN A 36 -3.88 -0.42 16.25
CA ASN A 36 -2.72 0.48 16.32
C ASN A 36 -3.00 1.86 16.91
N ILE A 37 -4.18 2.44 16.65
CA ILE A 37 -4.42 3.86 16.97
C ILE A 37 -4.21 4.20 18.44
N LYS A 38 -4.61 3.30 19.36
CA LYS A 38 -4.40 3.48 20.79
C LYS A 38 -2.91 3.60 21.13
N LEU A 39 -2.10 2.69 20.61
CA LEU A 39 -0.65 2.70 20.82
C LEU A 39 0.00 3.92 20.17
N MET A 40 -0.44 4.31 18.96
CA MET A 40 0.05 5.53 18.30
C MET A 40 -0.21 6.76 19.16
N GLN A 41 -1.41 6.88 19.74
CA GLN A 41 -1.79 7.99 20.61
C GLN A 41 -1.07 7.99 21.95
N GLU A 42 -0.85 6.83 22.55
CA GLU A 42 0.01 6.66 23.73
C GLU A 42 1.45 7.14 23.46
N ASN A 43 1.93 6.99 22.22
CA ASN A 43 3.22 7.50 21.75
C ASN A 43 3.19 8.95 21.23
N GLY A 44 2.08 9.67 21.43
CA GLY A 44 1.98 11.10 21.16
C GLY A 44 1.33 11.49 19.83
N PHE A 45 0.91 10.51 19.01
CA PHE A 45 0.10 10.79 17.81
C PHE A 45 -1.23 11.44 18.20
N LYS A 46 -1.66 12.47 17.45
CA LYS A 46 -2.82 13.30 17.83
C LYS A 46 -4.06 13.05 16.99
N LEU A 47 -3.92 12.41 15.84
CA LEU A 47 -5.03 12.16 14.94
C LEU A 47 -5.78 10.88 15.33
N THR A 48 -6.96 10.74 14.74
CA THR A 48 -7.83 9.58 14.89
C THR A 48 -7.54 8.54 13.80
N ALA A 49 -8.10 7.34 13.95
CA ALA A 49 -8.02 6.31 12.91
C ALA A 49 -8.68 6.78 11.60
N GLU A 50 -9.80 7.49 11.69
CA GLU A 50 -10.50 8.02 10.52
C GLU A 50 -9.72 9.11 9.78
N ASP A 51 -8.83 9.84 10.47
CA ASP A 51 -7.95 10.81 9.81
C ASP A 51 -6.88 10.10 8.97
N ILE A 52 -6.52 8.86 9.31
CA ILE A 52 -5.62 8.00 8.52
C ILE A 52 -6.40 7.38 7.36
N TYR A 53 -7.47 6.66 7.68
CA TYR A 53 -8.26 5.93 6.70
C TYR A 53 -9.76 6.11 6.96
N SER A 54 -10.47 6.65 5.97
CA SER A 54 -11.93 6.63 5.94
C SER A 54 -12.44 6.39 4.53
N ILE A 55 -13.58 5.70 4.41
CA ILE A 55 -14.33 5.58 3.16
C ILE A 55 -15.43 6.64 3.05
N ASN A 56 -15.76 7.32 4.15
CA ASN A 56 -16.91 8.23 4.25
C ASN A 56 -16.52 9.71 4.18
N LYS A 57 -15.24 10.03 4.41
CA LYS A 57 -14.68 11.38 4.35
C LYS A 57 -13.25 11.35 3.82
N ALA A 58 -12.73 12.50 3.44
CA ALA A 58 -11.32 12.63 3.08
C ALA A 58 -10.42 12.27 4.26
N SER A 59 -9.35 11.53 4.00
CA SER A 59 -8.34 11.14 5.00
C SER A 59 -6.93 11.13 4.40
N MET A 60 -5.89 10.88 5.21
CA MET A 60 -4.50 10.85 4.72
C MET A 60 -4.28 9.85 3.57
N LYS A 61 -5.06 8.76 3.50
CA LYS A 61 -5.00 7.81 2.38
C LYS A 61 -5.15 8.49 1.01
N ASP A 62 -5.93 9.56 0.93
CA ASP A 62 -6.26 10.24 -0.33
C ASP A 62 -5.08 11.07 -0.85
N ALA A 63 -4.15 11.41 0.03
CA ALA A 63 -2.94 12.16 -0.31
C ALA A 63 -1.76 11.24 -0.67
N VAL A 64 -1.77 9.96 -0.27
CA VAL A 64 -0.67 9.01 -0.51
C VAL A 64 -0.92 8.19 -1.75
N VAL A 65 0.07 8.11 -2.64
CA VAL A 65 -0.08 7.47 -3.95
C VAL A 65 0.98 6.43 -4.22
N ILE A 66 0.64 5.44 -5.03
CA ILE A 66 1.63 4.57 -5.67
C ILE A 66 2.15 5.29 -6.90
N PHE A 67 3.46 5.53 -6.95
CA PHE A 67 4.15 6.21 -8.03
C PHE A 67 4.89 5.19 -8.91
N GLY A 68 4.54 5.10 -10.19
CA GLY A 68 5.21 4.23 -11.17
C GLY A 68 5.14 2.73 -10.88
N GLY A 69 4.26 2.30 -9.96
CA GLY A 69 4.06 0.89 -9.60
C GLY A 69 5.10 0.30 -8.62
N GLY A 70 6.10 1.08 -8.20
CA GLY A 70 7.18 0.60 -7.31
C GLY A 70 7.64 1.58 -6.24
N CYS A 71 7.17 2.84 -6.30
CA CYS A 71 7.47 3.87 -5.31
C CYS A 71 6.19 4.39 -4.65
N THR A 72 6.38 5.20 -3.61
CA THR A 72 5.32 6.01 -3.00
C THR A 72 5.56 7.48 -3.34
N GLY A 73 4.50 8.26 -3.41
CA GLY A 73 4.56 9.71 -3.37
C GLY A 73 3.38 10.27 -2.60
N GLU A 74 3.34 11.60 -2.48
CA GLU A 74 2.28 12.28 -1.76
C GLU A 74 1.91 13.62 -2.40
N PHE A 75 0.61 13.90 -2.44
CA PHE A 75 0.10 15.20 -2.85
C PHE A 75 0.43 16.25 -1.80
N ILE A 76 0.94 17.39 -2.27
CA ILE A 76 1.29 18.55 -1.42
C ILE A 76 0.62 19.84 -1.87
N SER A 77 -0.27 19.79 -2.88
CA SER A 77 -1.08 20.92 -3.31
C SER A 77 -2.48 20.51 -3.75
N ASP A 78 -3.40 21.48 -3.75
CA ASP A 78 -4.76 21.37 -4.29
C ASP A 78 -4.81 21.29 -5.82
N LYS A 79 -3.67 21.47 -6.50
CA LYS A 79 -3.50 21.38 -7.95
C LYS A 79 -2.82 20.09 -8.41
N GLY A 80 -2.63 19.14 -7.51
CA GLY A 80 -2.10 17.81 -7.86
C GLY A 80 -0.57 17.73 -7.91
N LEU A 81 0.16 18.65 -7.26
CA LEU A 81 1.61 18.53 -7.13
C LEU A 81 1.94 17.34 -6.21
N ILE A 82 2.74 16.41 -6.73
CA ILE A 82 3.20 15.23 -6.00
C ILE A 82 4.69 15.35 -5.72
N ILE A 83 5.11 15.01 -4.51
CA ILE A 83 6.51 14.77 -4.20
C ILE A 83 6.79 13.26 -4.10
N THR A 84 7.99 12.88 -4.50
CA THR A 84 8.53 11.52 -4.35
C THR A 84 10.06 11.63 -4.29
N ASN A 85 10.76 10.52 -4.10
CA ASN A 85 12.21 10.55 -4.07
C ASN A 85 12.81 10.75 -5.47
N HIS A 86 14.00 11.37 -5.53
CA HIS A 86 14.75 11.55 -6.78
C HIS A 86 14.94 10.23 -7.54
N HIS A 87 15.31 9.15 -6.84
CA HIS A 87 15.53 7.84 -7.46
C HIS A 87 14.24 7.22 -8.04
N CYS A 88 13.06 7.58 -7.52
CA CYS A 88 11.78 7.16 -8.06
C CYS A 88 11.44 7.87 -9.38
N GLY A 89 11.82 9.15 -9.49
CA GLY A 89 11.71 9.94 -10.71
C GLY A 89 12.86 9.74 -11.70
N TYR A 90 13.92 9.03 -11.31
CA TYR A 90 15.18 8.95 -12.07
C TYR A 90 15.00 8.48 -13.52
N GLY A 91 14.18 7.44 -13.73
CA GLY A 91 13.88 6.96 -15.08
C GLY A 91 13.16 8.00 -15.94
N SER A 92 12.33 8.86 -15.35
CA SER A 92 11.70 9.99 -16.05
C SER A 92 12.68 11.11 -16.36
N ILE A 93 13.52 11.49 -15.39
CA ILE A 93 14.57 12.50 -15.57
C ILE A 93 15.51 12.07 -16.71
N GLN A 94 16.05 10.85 -16.63
CA GLN A 94 16.94 10.29 -17.65
C GLN A 94 16.32 10.27 -19.05
N ARG A 95 15.02 9.94 -19.18
CA ARG A 95 14.35 9.92 -20.48
C ARG A 95 14.24 11.30 -21.14
N HIS A 96 14.22 12.35 -20.33
CA HIS A 96 14.19 13.73 -20.82
C HIS A 96 15.59 14.35 -20.98
N SER A 97 16.62 13.76 -20.36
CA SER A 97 18.00 14.21 -20.50
C SER A 97 18.56 13.93 -21.90
N THR A 98 19.34 14.88 -22.40
CA THR A 98 20.09 14.83 -23.67
C THR A 98 21.50 15.37 -23.43
N LEU A 99 22.37 15.38 -24.45
CA LEU A 99 23.69 16.01 -24.32
C LEU A 99 23.59 17.54 -24.19
N GLU A 100 22.56 18.14 -24.80
CA GLU A 100 22.30 19.57 -24.78
C GLU A 100 21.55 20.01 -23.51
N HIS A 101 20.70 19.14 -22.97
CA HIS A 101 19.91 19.37 -21.75
C HIS A 101 20.11 18.21 -20.78
N ASP A 102 21.14 18.28 -19.95
CA ASP A 102 21.47 17.21 -19.00
C ASP A 102 20.77 17.43 -17.66
N TYR A 103 19.48 17.05 -17.59
CA TYR A 103 18.70 17.17 -16.35
C TYR A 103 19.19 16.27 -15.21
N LEU A 104 20.08 15.30 -15.47
CA LEU A 104 20.68 14.49 -14.40
C LEU A 104 21.76 15.29 -13.67
N SER A 105 22.58 16.03 -14.43
CA SER A 105 23.68 16.84 -13.89
C SER A 105 23.19 18.20 -13.38
N ASP A 106 22.32 18.88 -14.14
CA ASP A 106 21.93 20.27 -13.87
C ASP A 106 20.62 20.38 -13.09
N GLY A 107 19.85 19.29 -13.00
CA GLY A 107 18.48 19.29 -12.50
C GLY A 107 17.49 19.87 -13.52
N PHE A 108 16.23 19.93 -13.13
CA PHE A 108 15.14 20.47 -13.95
C PHE A 108 14.14 21.18 -13.05
N TRP A 109 13.61 22.31 -13.51
CA TRP A 109 12.56 23.06 -12.82
C TRP A 109 11.66 23.76 -13.83
N ALA A 110 10.43 23.28 -13.98
CA ALA A 110 9.39 23.96 -14.76
C ALA A 110 8.97 25.24 -14.03
N LEU A 111 9.03 26.39 -14.70
CA LEU A 111 8.60 27.68 -14.14
C LEU A 111 7.11 27.94 -14.33
N SER A 112 6.47 27.15 -15.20
CA SER A 112 5.04 27.20 -15.50
C SER A 112 4.47 25.82 -15.83
N PRO A 113 3.14 25.59 -15.71
CA PRO A 113 2.52 24.31 -16.05
C PRO A 113 2.76 23.86 -17.50
N ASP A 114 2.95 24.81 -18.42
CA ASP A 114 3.21 24.53 -19.84
C ASP A 114 4.63 24.00 -20.08
N GLU A 115 5.55 24.20 -19.13
CA GLU A 115 6.92 23.68 -19.17
C GLU A 115 7.05 22.29 -18.55
N GLU A 116 5.99 21.77 -17.90
CA GLU A 116 6.01 20.44 -17.29
C GLU A 116 6.17 19.33 -18.35
N LEU A 117 7.11 18.42 -18.12
CA LEU A 117 7.46 17.40 -19.12
C LEU A 117 6.60 16.15 -18.95
N ALA A 118 5.82 15.81 -19.98
CA ALA A 118 4.96 14.64 -19.98
C ALA A 118 5.77 13.33 -19.98
N ASN A 119 5.35 12.36 -19.15
CA ASN A 119 5.99 11.04 -19.05
C ASN A 119 5.07 9.91 -19.55
N PRO A 120 5.06 9.59 -20.86
CA PRO A 120 4.31 8.45 -21.37
C PRO A 120 4.64 7.16 -20.64
N GLY A 121 3.61 6.47 -20.15
CA GLY A 121 3.73 5.20 -19.43
C GLY A 121 3.96 5.34 -17.91
N LEU A 122 4.28 6.53 -17.41
CA LEU A 122 4.26 6.79 -15.96
C LEU A 122 2.80 6.84 -15.48
N THR A 123 2.53 6.21 -14.35
CA THR A 123 1.20 6.24 -13.72
C THR A 123 1.31 6.60 -12.25
N VAL A 124 0.28 7.24 -11.75
CA VAL A 124 0.05 7.49 -10.33
C VAL A 124 -1.26 6.82 -9.96
N THR A 125 -1.26 6.03 -8.89
CA THR A 125 -2.44 5.28 -8.45
C THR A 125 -2.85 5.69 -7.04
N ILE A 126 -4.12 6.05 -6.87
CA ILE A 126 -4.71 6.48 -5.60
C ILE A 126 -5.67 5.40 -5.11
N MET A 127 -5.58 5.01 -3.83
CA MET A 127 -6.52 4.07 -3.22
C MET A 127 -7.85 4.75 -2.87
N LYS A 128 -8.93 4.31 -3.51
CA LYS A 128 -10.29 4.79 -3.23
C LYS A 128 -10.86 4.13 -1.99
N TYR A 129 -10.79 2.80 -1.91
CA TYR A 129 -11.16 2.05 -0.72
C TYR A 129 -10.57 0.65 -0.73
N MET A 130 -10.71 -0.03 0.41
CA MET A 130 -10.27 -1.39 0.65
C MET A 130 -11.31 -2.09 1.52
N GLU A 131 -11.63 -3.34 1.23
CA GLU A 131 -12.69 -4.12 1.88
C GLU A 131 -12.19 -5.53 2.19
N ASP A 132 -12.51 -6.06 3.37
CA ASP A 132 -12.31 -7.49 3.66
C ASP A 132 -13.37 -8.30 2.90
N VAL A 133 -12.90 -9.10 1.95
CA VAL A 133 -13.75 -9.95 1.10
C VAL A 133 -13.46 -11.43 1.32
N THR A 134 -12.81 -11.79 2.45
CA THR A 134 -12.41 -13.17 2.76
C THR A 134 -13.57 -14.15 2.64
N ALA A 135 -14.74 -13.80 3.20
CA ALA A 135 -15.92 -14.65 3.14
C ALA A 135 -16.43 -14.86 1.71
N LYS A 136 -16.40 -13.81 0.87
CA LYS A 136 -16.81 -13.87 -0.54
C LYS A 136 -15.84 -14.70 -1.37
N VAL A 137 -14.54 -14.54 -1.13
CA VAL A 137 -13.50 -15.29 -1.85
C VAL A 137 -13.55 -16.78 -1.52
N LEU A 138 -13.81 -17.13 -0.26
CA LEU A 138 -13.88 -18.51 0.21
C LEU A 138 -15.27 -19.15 0.09
N GLU A 139 -16.22 -18.47 -0.56
CA GLU A 139 -17.56 -19.01 -0.76
C GLU A 139 -17.50 -20.31 -1.58
N GLY A 140 -18.09 -21.37 -1.05
CA GLY A 140 -18.10 -22.71 -1.66
C GLY A 140 -16.79 -23.50 -1.53
N VAL A 141 -15.72 -22.92 -0.96
CA VAL A 141 -14.46 -23.61 -0.72
C VAL A 141 -14.60 -24.55 0.48
N THR A 142 -14.25 -25.83 0.31
CA THR A 142 -14.27 -26.83 1.39
C THR A 142 -12.90 -27.51 1.55
N ASP A 143 -12.67 -28.11 2.72
CA ASP A 143 -11.41 -28.79 3.05
C ASP A 143 -11.20 -30.09 2.26
N ASP A 144 -12.28 -30.66 1.70
CA ASP A 144 -12.24 -31.91 0.93
C ASP A 144 -11.87 -31.71 -0.56
N MET A 145 -11.73 -30.45 -1.01
CA MET A 145 -11.37 -30.14 -2.39
C MET A 145 -9.90 -30.47 -2.69
N SER A 146 -9.61 -30.82 -3.95
CA SER A 146 -8.22 -30.84 -4.41
C SER A 146 -7.66 -29.41 -4.41
N ASN A 147 -6.33 -29.27 -4.31
CA ASN A 147 -5.69 -27.95 -4.35
C ASN A 147 -6.01 -27.19 -5.65
N ASP A 148 -6.03 -27.90 -6.78
CA ASP A 148 -6.30 -27.30 -8.10
C ASP A 148 -7.75 -26.80 -8.20
N ASP A 149 -8.72 -27.61 -7.75
CA ASP A 149 -10.14 -27.21 -7.75
C ASP A 149 -10.38 -26.04 -6.80
N ARG A 150 -9.71 -26.05 -5.64
CA ARG A 150 -9.78 -24.97 -4.65
C ARG A 150 -9.24 -23.67 -5.22
N GLU A 151 -8.08 -23.69 -5.87
CA GLU A 151 -7.49 -22.51 -6.48
C GLU A 151 -8.34 -21.99 -7.65
N ALA A 152 -8.88 -22.89 -8.47
CA ALA A 152 -9.77 -22.52 -9.57
C ALA A 152 -11.04 -21.81 -9.07
N LEU A 153 -11.68 -22.33 -8.00
CA LEU A 153 -12.87 -21.70 -7.42
C LEU A 153 -12.56 -20.33 -6.80
N ILE A 154 -11.46 -20.22 -6.06
CA ILE A 154 -11.01 -18.94 -5.48
C ILE A 154 -10.76 -17.91 -6.57
N ASN A 155 -10.09 -18.30 -7.66
CA ASN A 155 -9.82 -17.41 -8.78
C ASN A 155 -11.11 -16.97 -9.47
N ALA A 156 -12.09 -17.86 -9.63
CA ALA A 156 -13.41 -17.51 -10.16
C ALA A 156 -14.12 -16.47 -9.29
N ASN A 157 -14.17 -16.71 -7.97
CA ASN A 157 -14.77 -15.77 -7.00
C ASN A 157 -14.05 -14.40 -7.03
N ILE A 158 -12.72 -14.39 -7.11
CA ILE A 158 -11.92 -13.17 -7.21
C ILE A 158 -12.25 -12.38 -8.49
N VAL A 159 -12.43 -13.05 -9.63
CA VAL A 159 -12.77 -12.39 -10.90
C VAL A 159 -14.15 -11.73 -10.79
N GLU A 160 -15.13 -12.40 -10.20
CA GLU A 160 -16.46 -11.85 -9.99
C GLU A 160 -16.44 -10.63 -9.07
N ILE A 161 -15.77 -10.72 -7.90
CA ILE A 161 -15.65 -9.62 -6.94
C ILE A 161 -15.02 -8.38 -7.59
N ASN A 162 -13.94 -8.55 -8.35
CA ASN A 162 -13.30 -7.44 -9.04
C ASN A 162 -14.22 -6.81 -10.10
N THR A 163 -14.91 -7.65 -10.88
CA THR A 163 -15.81 -7.19 -11.94
C THR A 163 -16.97 -6.36 -11.36
N GLU A 164 -17.53 -6.80 -10.23
CA GLU A 164 -18.58 -6.06 -9.51
C GLU A 164 -18.04 -4.74 -8.96
N ALA A 165 -16.88 -4.77 -8.29
CA ALA A 165 -16.32 -3.62 -7.58
C ALA A 165 -16.08 -2.39 -8.47
N ILE A 166 -15.79 -2.60 -9.76
CA ILE A 166 -15.52 -1.51 -10.70
C ILE A 166 -16.67 -1.25 -11.68
N ARG A 167 -17.79 -1.97 -11.58
CA ARG A 167 -18.89 -1.87 -12.54
C ARG A 167 -19.40 -0.43 -12.63
N GLY A 168 -19.41 0.12 -13.85
CA GLY A 168 -19.87 1.49 -14.10
C GLY A 168 -18.89 2.58 -13.64
N THR A 169 -17.65 2.23 -13.30
CA THR A 169 -16.60 3.16 -12.90
C THR A 169 -15.40 3.10 -13.85
N GLN A 170 -14.49 4.06 -13.72
CA GLN A 170 -13.18 4.06 -14.39
C GLN A 170 -12.05 3.49 -13.51
N TYR A 171 -12.41 2.90 -12.37
CA TYR A 171 -11.45 2.39 -11.40
C TYR A 171 -10.88 1.04 -11.85
N VAL A 172 -9.77 0.68 -11.22
CA VAL A 172 -9.19 -0.66 -11.29
C VAL A 172 -9.28 -1.29 -9.91
N SER A 173 -9.52 -2.60 -9.86
CA SER A 173 -9.53 -3.32 -8.60
C SER A 173 -8.64 -4.54 -8.64
N PHE A 174 -8.21 -4.95 -7.46
CA PHE A 174 -7.58 -6.24 -7.27
C PHE A 174 -7.93 -6.81 -5.90
N VAL A 175 -8.17 -8.11 -5.88
CA VAL A 175 -8.20 -8.87 -4.63
C VAL A 175 -6.80 -9.42 -4.39
N ARG A 176 -6.32 -9.32 -3.15
CA ARG A 176 -5.02 -9.82 -2.75
C ARG A 176 -5.13 -10.73 -1.52
N PRO A 177 -4.43 -11.86 -1.51
CA PRO A 177 -4.31 -12.68 -0.32
C PRO A 177 -3.38 -12.00 0.69
N PHE A 178 -3.77 -12.04 1.94
CA PHE A 178 -2.96 -11.66 3.10
C PHE A 178 -2.84 -12.89 4.02
N PHE A 179 -1.83 -12.88 4.90
CA PHE A 179 -1.59 -13.96 5.85
C PHE A 179 -1.56 -15.35 5.20
N LEU A 180 -0.82 -15.49 4.09
CA LEU A 180 -0.70 -16.74 3.31
C LEU A 180 -2.05 -17.27 2.78
N GLY A 181 -2.99 -16.38 2.46
CA GLY A 181 -4.30 -16.76 1.92
C GLY A 181 -5.35 -17.06 2.99
N ASN A 182 -5.08 -16.74 4.26
CA ASN A 182 -6.08 -16.80 5.33
C ASN A 182 -7.05 -15.61 5.32
N GLN A 183 -6.67 -14.50 4.68
CA GLN A 183 -7.54 -13.35 4.48
C GLN A 183 -7.39 -12.81 3.07
N TYR A 184 -8.44 -12.17 2.56
CA TYR A 184 -8.44 -11.55 1.25
C TYR A 184 -9.04 -10.16 1.33
N PHE A 185 -8.33 -9.19 0.76
CA PHE A 185 -8.81 -7.82 0.69
C PHE A 185 -8.97 -7.38 -0.76
N LEU A 186 -10.12 -6.81 -1.06
CA LEU A 186 -10.38 -6.03 -2.27
C LEU A 186 -9.75 -4.66 -2.09
N ILE A 187 -9.00 -4.20 -3.08
CA ILE A 187 -8.42 -2.87 -3.14
C ILE A 187 -8.90 -2.23 -4.44
N VAL A 188 -9.57 -1.08 -4.34
CA VAL A 188 -10.08 -0.32 -5.49
C VAL A 188 -9.35 0.99 -5.61
N ASN A 189 -8.84 1.24 -6.81
CA ASN A 189 -7.94 2.34 -7.10
C ASN A 189 -8.37 3.14 -8.33
N GLU A 190 -7.95 4.39 -8.34
CA GLU A 190 -8.02 5.28 -9.49
C GLU A 190 -6.62 5.48 -10.06
N VAL A 191 -6.46 5.34 -11.39
CA VAL A 191 -5.16 5.37 -12.06
C VAL A 191 -5.08 6.58 -12.97
N PHE A 192 -4.15 7.48 -12.67
CA PHE A 192 -3.80 8.63 -13.49
C PHE A 192 -2.65 8.25 -14.43
N ARG A 193 -2.80 8.61 -15.71
CA ARG A 193 -1.88 8.22 -16.79
C ARG A 193 -1.18 9.40 -17.47
N ASP A 194 -1.59 10.63 -17.17
CA ASP A 194 -0.83 11.84 -17.50
C ASP A 194 -0.16 12.33 -16.22
N VAL A 195 1.14 12.06 -16.11
CA VAL A 195 1.96 12.44 -14.96
C VAL A 195 3.19 13.15 -15.51
N ARG A 196 3.40 14.39 -15.06
CA ARG A 196 4.43 15.26 -15.61
C ARG A 196 5.55 15.52 -14.61
N LEU A 197 6.77 15.67 -15.12
CA LEU A 197 7.92 16.06 -14.34
C LEU A 197 7.85 17.58 -14.15
N VAL A 198 7.77 18.02 -12.89
CA VAL A 198 7.75 19.44 -12.51
C VAL A 198 9.14 19.90 -12.11
N GLY A 199 9.85 19.11 -11.30
CA GLY A 199 11.20 19.46 -10.88
C GLY A 199 11.99 18.31 -10.29
N ALA A 200 13.31 18.41 -10.42
CA ALA A 200 14.29 17.51 -9.86
C ALA A 200 15.58 18.29 -9.52
N PRO A 201 16.18 18.08 -8.33
CA PRO A 201 17.51 18.61 -8.05
C PRO A 201 18.58 17.97 -8.95
N PRO A 202 19.76 18.58 -9.10
CA PRO A 202 20.91 17.91 -9.70
C PRO A 202 21.31 16.67 -8.90
N SER A 203 21.97 15.70 -9.52
CA SER A 203 22.35 14.43 -8.86
C SER A 203 23.52 14.54 -7.87
N SER A 204 24.13 15.73 -7.71
CA SER A 204 25.36 15.95 -6.92
C SER A 204 25.14 16.20 -5.43
#